data_AF-A0ABD5ZBG6-F1
#
_entry.id   AF-A0ABD5ZBG6-F1
#
_cell.length_a   1.000
_cell.length_b   1.000
_cell.length_c   1.000
_cell.angle_alpha   90.00
_cell.angle_beta   90.00
_cell.angle_gamma   90.00
#
_symmetry.space_group_name_H-M   'P 1'
#
loop_
_entity.id
_entity.type
_entity.pdbx_description
1 polymer ?
#
loop_
_entity_poly.entity_id
_entity_poly.type
_entity_poly.pdbx_seq_one_letter_code
_entity_poly.pdbx_strand_id
1 'polypeptide(L)'
;MPRPFRLFTVYDFFSVFLPGLATVLGLFMILPEEIDINFFVALIPILVLSFVFGQALHSLSALSESLLNSTPLVTSHRTQFSNYILENGNEHVVTKFKECCAATFRDDSLLLEEGDVPDASEWKSLYPFVQSRIYTNGKGRSRTFQAIFAFSRSMSVFLFGLPILYLIHYNLSYLGLIISRPPKYLLFFPNFQEFIEAVWPLSWMGMAIFIYSSHTYKKHFSQYLVSDFVSIELDD
;
A
#
# COMPACT_ATOMS: atom_id res chain seq x y z
N MET A 1 -25.74 -19.40 -2.29
CA MET A 1 -25.12 -19.32 -3.63
C MET A 1 -23.62 -19.14 -3.46
N PRO A 2 -22.76 -19.95 -4.10
CA PRO A 2 -21.32 -19.73 -4.05
C PRO A 2 -21.03 -18.33 -4.61
N ARG A 3 -20.32 -17.50 -3.83
CA ARG A 3 -19.87 -16.20 -4.35
C ARG A 3 -18.96 -16.50 -5.55
N PRO A 4 -19.20 -15.88 -6.73
CA PRO A 4 -18.31 -16.05 -7.86
C PRO A 4 -16.88 -15.74 -7.42
N PHE A 5 -15.90 -16.46 -7.96
CA PHE A 5 -14.48 -16.16 -7.77
C PHE A 5 -14.29 -14.64 -7.83
N ARG A 6 -13.69 -14.04 -6.78
CA ARG A 6 -13.36 -12.62 -6.80
C ARG A 6 -12.27 -12.43 -7.86
N LEU A 7 -12.70 -12.22 -9.10
CA LEU A 7 -11.85 -11.86 -10.21
C LEU A 7 -11.30 -10.47 -9.90
N PHE A 8 -9.98 -10.38 -9.78
CA PHE A 8 -9.15 -9.18 -9.78
C PHE A 8 -9.81 -7.90 -9.26
N THR A 9 -9.56 -7.56 -8.00
CA THR A 9 -10.19 -6.41 -7.35
C THR A 9 -9.44 -5.10 -7.62
N VAL A 10 -10.09 -3.96 -7.36
CA VAL A 10 -9.44 -2.64 -7.35
C VAL A 10 -8.20 -2.63 -6.46
N TYR A 11 -8.26 -3.35 -5.33
CA TYR A 11 -7.10 -3.53 -4.46
C TYR A 11 -5.95 -4.20 -5.22
N ASP A 12 -6.19 -5.36 -5.84
CA ASP A 12 -5.16 -6.10 -6.59
C ASP A 12 -4.57 -5.28 -7.73
N PHE A 13 -5.38 -4.47 -8.40
CA PHE A 13 -4.89 -3.57 -9.46
C PHE A 13 -3.91 -2.52 -8.92
N PHE A 14 -4.31 -1.75 -7.91
CA PHE A 14 -3.51 -0.64 -7.42
C PHE A 14 -2.36 -1.09 -6.51
N SER A 15 -2.59 -2.04 -5.61
CA SER A 15 -1.61 -2.42 -4.59
C SER A 15 -0.58 -3.44 -5.06
N VAL A 16 -0.88 -4.19 -6.11
CA VAL A 16 -0.03 -5.28 -6.62
C VAL A 16 0.36 -5.02 -8.08
N PHE A 17 -0.62 -4.94 -8.99
CA PHE A 17 -0.33 -4.92 -10.42
C PHE A 17 0.45 -3.66 -10.86
N LEU A 18 0.04 -2.46 -10.44
CA LEU A 18 0.72 -1.22 -10.85
C LEU A 18 2.18 -1.12 -10.36
N PRO A 19 2.52 -1.36 -9.07
CA PRO A 19 3.91 -1.40 -8.62
C PRO A 19 4.74 -2.47 -9.33
N GLY A 20 4.12 -3.62 -9.59
CA GLY A 20 4.75 -4.70 -10.32
C GLY A 20 5.02 -4.36 -11.79
N LEU A 21 4.10 -3.68 -12.47
CA LEU A 21 4.30 -3.17 -13.82
C LEU A 21 5.43 -2.14 -13.86
N ALA A 22 5.46 -1.21 -12.90
CA ALA A 22 6.57 -0.27 -12.75
C ALA A 22 7.91 -1.01 -12.57
N THR A 23 7.91 -2.11 -11.83
CA THR A 23 9.09 -2.97 -11.64
C THR A 23 9.52 -3.66 -12.92
N VAL A 24 8.59 -4.26 -13.67
CA VAL A 24 8.88 -4.90 -14.95
C VAL A 24 9.46 -3.88 -15.94
N LEU A 25 8.90 -2.67 -15.99
CA LEU A 25 9.41 -1.59 -16.85
C LEU A 25 10.80 -1.11 -16.39
N GLY A 26 11.04 -1.00 -15.08
CA GLY A 26 12.38 -0.68 -14.56
C GLY A 26 13.40 -1.77 -14.89
N LEU A 27 13.05 -3.05 -14.72
CA LEU A 27 13.89 -4.19 -15.09
C LEU A 27 14.14 -4.27 -16.59
N PHE A 28 13.16 -3.89 -17.42
CA PHE A 28 13.31 -3.83 -18.86
C PHE A 28 14.45 -2.90 -19.29
N MET A 29 14.71 -1.81 -18.54
CA MET A 29 15.82 -0.89 -18.82
C MET A 29 17.21 -1.54 -18.65
N ILE A 30 17.29 -2.65 -17.90
CA ILE A 30 18.52 -3.41 -17.66
C ILE A 30 18.76 -4.43 -18.79
N LEU A 31 17.71 -4.85 -19.49
CA LEU A 31 17.83 -5.92 -20.49
C LEU A 31 18.75 -5.52 -21.64
N PRO A 32 19.61 -6.43 -22.09
CA PRO A 32 20.48 -6.20 -23.23
C PRO A 32 19.71 -6.27 -24.56
N GLU A 33 20.03 -5.35 -25.48
CA GLU A 33 19.53 -5.32 -26.88
C GLU A 33 18.00 -5.30 -27.09
N GLU A 34 17.59 -5.13 -28.34
CA GLU A 34 16.20 -5.25 -28.77
C GLU A 34 15.82 -6.73 -28.78
N ILE A 35 14.80 -7.05 -28.00
CA ILE A 35 14.16 -8.36 -28.04
C ILE A 35 13.04 -8.24 -29.08
N ASP A 36 13.23 -8.85 -30.26
CA ASP A 36 12.20 -8.89 -31.31
C ASP A 36 11.11 -9.90 -30.90
N ILE A 37 10.19 -9.43 -30.05
CA ILE A 37 8.98 -10.15 -29.67
C ILE A 37 7.78 -9.32 -30.10
N ASN A 38 6.84 -9.98 -30.77
CA ASN A 38 5.55 -9.39 -31.10
C ASN A 38 4.85 -8.85 -29.83
N PHE A 39 4.34 -7.62 -29.89
CA PHE A 39 3.66 -6.95 -28.78
C PHE A 39 2.60 -7.83 -28.09
N PHE A 40 1.77 -8.55 -28.86
CA PHE A 40 0.72 -9.41 -28.30
C PHE A 40 1.30 -10.61 -27.55
N VAL A 41 2.45 -11.13 -27.99
CA VAL A 41 3.17 -12.23 -27.31
C VAL A 41 3.83 -11.71 -26.03
N ALA A 42 4.37 -10.50 -26.03
CA ALA A 42 4.98 -9.88 -24.85
C ALA A 42 3.96 -9.49 -23.77
N LEU A 43 2.70 -9.21 -24.16
CA LEU A 43 1.67 -8.74 -23.23
C LEU A 43 1.40 -9.74 -22.10
N ILE A 44 1.27 -11.03 -22.41
CA ILE A 44 0.95 -12.06 -21.40
C ILE A 44 2.07 -12.17 -20.35
N PRO A 45 3.36 -12.37 -20.73
CA PRO A 45 4.47 -12.33 -19.77
C PRO A 45 4.55 -11.04 -18.97
N ILE A 46 4.33 -9.87 -19.59
CA ILE A 46 4.35 -8.60 -18.87
C ILE A 46 3.27 -8.57 -17.79
N LEU A 47 2.04 -8.96 -18.12
CA LEU A 47 0.94 -8.99 -17.14
C LEU A 47 1.22 -9.97 -15.99
N VAL A 48 1.70 -11.17 -16.30
CA VAL A 48 2.03 -12.20 -15.31
C VAL A 48 3.19 -11.75 -14.42
N LEU A 49 4.29 -11.29 -15.01
CA LEU A 49 5.47 -10.82 -14.27
C LEU A 49 5.12 -9.58 -13.43
N SER A 50 4.27 -8.68 -13.94
CA SER A 50 3.80 -7.53 -13.16
C SER A 50 3.08 -8.00 -11.91
N PHE A 51 2.19 -8.99 -12.01
CA PHE A 51 1.54 -9.52 -10.81
C PHE A 51 2.54 -10.18 -9.85
N VAL A 52 3.47 -11.00 -10.35
CA VAL A 52 4.48 -11.69 -9.54
C VAL A 52 5.39 -10.72 -8.79
N PHE A 53 6.01 -9.77 -9.51
CA PHE A 53 6.86 -8.75 -8.88
C PHE A 53 6.06 -7.81 -7.97
N GLY A 54 4.81 -7.52 -8.35
CA GLY A 54 3.87 -6.77 -7.52
C GLY A 54 3.64 -7.43 -6.16
N GLN A 55 3.40 -8.75 -6.13
CA GLN A 55 3.20 -9.48 -4.88
C GLN A 55 4.47 -9.51 -4.03
N ALA A 56 5.63 -9.66 -4.67
CA ALA A 56 6.92 -9.61 -4.00
C ALA A 56 7.16 -8.24 -3.35
N LEU A 57 6.95 -7.14 -4.09
CA LEU A 57 7.05 -5.78 -3.56
C LEU A 57 6.02 -5.52 -2.45
N HIS A 58 4.78 -5.97 -2.63
CA HIS A 58 3.75 -5.81 -1.64
C HIS A 58 4.15 -6.47 -0.32
N SER A 59 4.64 -7.70 -0.38
CA SER A 59 5.14 -8.46 0.77
C SER A 59 6.37 -7.81 1.41
N LEU A 60 7.33 -7.36 0.59
CA LEU A 60 8.52 -6.65 1.07
C LEU A 60 8.14 -5.34 1.75
N SER A 61 7.16 -4.61 1.21
CA SER A 61 6.67 -3.36 1.80
C SER A 61 5.98 -3.58 3.16
N ALA A 62 5.24 -4.68 3.30
CA ALA A 62 4.65 -5.08 4.56
C ALA A 62 5.72 -5.48 5.60
N LEU A 63 6.77 -6.19 5.16
CA LEU A 63 7.91 -6.53 5.99
C LEU A 63 8.66 -5.27 6.45
N SER A 64 8.98 -4.36 5.53
CA SER A 64 9.64 -3.09 5.83
C SER A 64 8.84 -2.25 6.82
N GLU A 65 7.52 -2.18 6.67
CA GLU A 65 6.66 -1.51 7.63
C GLU A 65 6.65 -2.23 8.99
N SER A 66 6.59 -3.56 9.03
CA SER A 66 6.67 -4.32 10.28
C SER A 66 7.98 -4.08 11.03
N LEU A 67 9.10 -3.98 10.32
CA LEU A 67 10.39 -3.66 10.89
C LEU A 67 10.40 -2.22 11.44
N LEU A 68 9.88 -1.26 10.67
CA LEU A 68 9.78 0.14 11.07
C LEU A 68 8.79 0.40 12.21
N ASN A 69 7.72 -0.39 12.32
CA ASN A 69 6.74 -0.33 13.42
C ASN A 69 7.34 -0.69 14.78
N SER A 70 8.54 -1.30 14.80
CA SER A 70 9.31 -1.47 16.04
C SER A 70 9.85 -0.13 16.57
N THR A 71 9.81 0.92 15.75
CA THR A 71 10.17 2.28 16.15
C THR A 71 8.93 3.06 16.57
N PRO A 72 9.03 3.97 17.56
CA PRO A 72 7.91 4.81 18.00
C PRO A 72 7.40 5.78 16.92
N LEU A 73 8.06 5.84 15.77
CA LEU A 73 7.75 6.76 14.68
C LEU A 73 6.62 6.27 13.77
N VAL A 74 6.28 4.97 13.79
CA VAL A 74 5.24 4.43 12.91
C VAL A 74 4.11 3.82 13.74
N THR A 75 2.97 4.49 13.74
CA THR A 75 1.76 3.99 14.41
C THR A 75 1.04 2.97 13.54
N SER A 76 0.56 1.91 14.18
CA SER A 76 -0.29 0.91 13.51
C SER A 76 -1.67 1.49 13.21
N HIS A 77 -2.35 0.99 12.17
CA HIS A 77 -3.74 1.39 11.88
C HIS A 77 -4.69 1.17 13.07
N ARG A 78 -4.48 0.09 13.86
CA ARG A 78 -5.27 -0.18 15.07
C ARG A 78 -5.05 0.89 16.13
N THR A 79 -3.80 1.29 16.35
CA THR A 79 -3.45 2.38 17.27
C THR A 79 -4.07 3.69 16.80
N GLN A 80 -3.96 4.01 15.51
CA GLN A 80 -4.52 5.24 14.97
C GLN A 80 -6.05 5.27 14.98
N PHE A 81 -6.70 4.12 14.80
CA PHE A 81 -8.15 3.98 14.93
C PHE A 81 -8.61 4.23 16.37
N SER A 82 -7.96 3.57 17.33
CA SER A 82 -8.26 3.78 18.75
C SER A 82 -8.01 5.22 19.19
N ASN A 83 -6.86 5.80 18.84
CA ASN A 83 -6.56 7.19 19.14
C ASN A 83 -7.59 8.14 18.52
N TYR A 84 -8.00 7.89 17.27
CA TYR A 84 -9.02 8.70 16.62
C TYR A 84 -10.36 8.69 17.39
N ILE A 85 -10.82 7.52 17.84
CA ILE A 85 -12.07 7.41 18.63
C ILE A 85 -11.94 8.10 19.98
N LEU A 86 -10.80 7.97 20.64
CA LEU A 86 -10.55 8.58 21.95
C LEU A 86 -10.45 10.11 21.85
N GLU A 87 -9.68 10.62 20.89
CA GLU A 87 -9.47 12.06 20.67
C GLU A 87 -10.73 12.78 20.19
N ASN A 88 -11.61 12.08 19.47
CA ASN A 88 -12.80 12.66 18.82
C ASN A 88 -14.10 12.12 19.41
N GLY A 89 -14.08 11.63 20.66
CA GLY A 89 -15.20 10.95 21.30
C GLY A 89 -16.53 11.75 21.35
N ASN A 90 -16.43 13.09 21.33
CA ASN A 90 -17.56 14.01 21.36
C ASN A 90 -18.06 14.42 19.96
N GLU A 91 -17.33 14.06 18.90
CA GLU A 91 -17.81 14.32 17.55
C GLU A 91 -19.04 13.47 17.26
N HIS A 92 -20.09 14.08 16.71
CA HIS A 92 -21.37 13.42 16.44
C HIS A 92 -21.22 12.09 15.67
N VAL A 93 -20.32 12.03 14.69
CA VAL A 93 -20.07 10.82 13.90
C VAL A 93 -19.46 9.70 14.76
N VAL A 94 -18.57 10.03 15.69
CA VAL A 94 -17.94 9.07 16.60
C VAL A 94 -18.94 8.59 17.65
N THR A 95 -19.79 9.48 18.17
CA THR A 95 -20.88 9.08 19.08
C THR A 95 -21.83 8.09 18.38
N LYS A 96 -22.27 8.41 17.16
CA LYS A 96 -23.09 7.50 16.35
C LYS A 96 -22.38 6.19 16.05
N PHE A 97 -21.08 6.23 15.79
CA PHE A 97 -20.28 5.02 15.61
C PHE A 97 -20.28 4.11 16.85
N LYS A 98 -20.13 4.68 18.05
CA LYS A 98 -20.20 3.93 19.32
C LYS A 98 -21.58 3.29 19.50
N GLU A 99 -22.65 4.06 19.27
CA GLU A 99 -24.03 3.57 19.31
C GLU A 99 -24.26 2.40 18.35
N CYS A 100 -23.85 2.55 17.09
CA CYS A 100 -23.95 1.50 16.08
C CYS A 100 -23.12 0.27 16.46
N CYS A 101 -21.90 0.45 16.99
CA CYS A 101 -21.07 -0.67 17.44
C CYS A 101 -21.72 -1.44 18.60
N ALA A 102 -22.23 -0.74 19.61
CA ALA A 102 -22.90 -1.36 20.74
C ALA A 102 -24.12 -2.18 20.29
N ALA A 103 -24.95 -1.62 19.42
CA ALA A 103 -26.11 -2.31 18.87
C ALA A 103 -25.72 -3.52 18.00
N THR A 104 -24.73 -3.36 17.12
CA THR A 104 -24.31 -4.40 16.17
C THR A 104 -23.62 -5.56 16.87
N PHE A 105 -22.74 -5.27 17.82
CA PHE A 105 -21.94 -6.27 18.53
C PHE A 105 -22.57 -6.74 19.84
N ARG A 106 -23.72 -6.16 20.24
CA ARG A 106 -24.45 -6.44 21.49
C ARG A 106 -23.57 -6.27 22.72
N ASP A 107 -22.84 -5.18 22.72
CA ASP A 107 -21.87 -4.85 23.76
C ASP A 107 -22.15 -3.44 24.27
N ASP A 108 -22.98 -3.36 25.31
CA ASP A 108 -23.38 -2.10 25.94
C ASP A 108 -22.20 -1.42 26.65
N SER A 109 -21.09 -2.13 26.91
CA SER A 109 -19.87 -1.52 27.47
C SER A 109 -19.26 -0.46 26.54
N LEU A 110 -19.61 -0.49 25.25
CA LEU A 110 -19.19 0.51 24.26
C LEU A 110 -19.98 1.82 24.36
N LEU A 111 -21.13 1.81 25.04
CA LEU A 111 -21.94 2.98 25.39
C LEU A 111 -21.46 3.58 26.72
N LEU A 112 -20.19 3.96 26.80
CA LEU A 112 -19.66 4.58 28.02
C LEU A 112 -20.37 5.90 28.31
N GLU A 113 -20.69 6.11 29.58
CA GLU A 113 -21.24 7.37 30.10
C GLU A 113 -20.17 8.48 30.07
N GLU A 114 -20.62 9.75 30.05
CA GLU A 114 -19.72 10.91 30.11
C GLU A 114 -18.79 10.82 31.35
N GLY A 115 -17.51 10.55 31.12
CA GLY A 115 -16.46 10.53 32.15
C GLY A 115 -15.68 9.24 32.26
N ASP A 116 -16.16 8.14 31.68
CA ASP A 116 -15.40 6.89 31.62
C ASP A 116 -14.53 6.87 30.35
N VAL A 117 -13.22 6.73 30.51
CA VAL A 117 -12.28 6.71 29.39
C VAL A 117 -12.11 5.25 28.97
N PRO A 118 -12.67 4.83 27.82
CA PRO A 118 -12.50 3.45 27.37
C PRO A 118 -11.02 3.12 27.23
N ASP A 119 -10.65 1.88 27.56
CA ASP A 119 -9.30 1.42 27.32
C ASP A 119 -9.03 1.42 25.81
N ALA A 120 -7.91 2.02 25.40
CA ALA A 120 -7.44 2.00 24.03
C ALA A 120 -7.31 0.55 23.48
N SER A 121 -7.11 -0.43 24.36
CA SER A 121 -7.05 -1.84 24.00
C SER A 121 -8.39 -2.39 23.45
N GLU A 122 -9.53 -1.94 23.97
CA GLU A 122 -10.87 -2.37 23.54
C GLU A 122 -11.16 -1.88 22.11
N TRP A 123 -10.91 -0.60 21.82
CA TRP A 123 -11.06 -0.08 20.46
C TRP A 123 -10.12 -0.77 19.46
N LYS A 124 -8.91 -1.14 19.89
CA LYS A 124 -7.98 -1.91 19.04
C LYS A 124 -8.51 -3.31 18.72
N SER A 125 -9.23 -3.94 19.64
CA SER A 125 -9.81 -5.27 19.44
C SER A 125 -11.05 -5.22 18.54
N LEU A 126 -11.82 -4.12 18.58
CA LEU A 126 -12.98 -3.89 17.71
C LEU A 126 -12.63 -3.63 16.23
N TYR A 127 -11.47 -3.03 15.98
CA TYR A 127 -11.00 -2.70 14.63
C TYR A 127 -11.20 -3.81 13.56
N PRO A 128 -10.74 -5.07 13.75
CA PRO A 128 -10.96 -6.13 12.77
C PRO A 128 -12.44 -6.46 12.53
N PHE A 129 -13.31 -6.32 13.54
CA PHE A 129 -14.75 -6.58 13.40
C PHE A 129 -15.43 -5.51 12.55
N VAL A 130 -15.14 -4.23 12.85
CA VAL A 130 -15.60 -3.07 12.07
C VAL A 130 -15.17 -3.21 10.62
N GLN A 131 -13.90 -3.52 10.38
CA GLN A 131 -13.40 -3.79 9.02
C GLN A 131 -14.16 -4.93 8.34
N SER A 132 -14.30 -6.07 9.01
CA SER A 132 -14.98 -7.25 8.46
C SER A 132 -16.43 -6.94 8.05
N ARG A 133 -17.15 -6.17 8.87
CA ARG A 133 -18.52 -5.72 8.59
C ARG A 133 -18.58 -4.86 7.33
N ILE A 134 -17.71 -3.86 7.21
CA ILE A 134 -17.61 -3.00 6.01
C ILE A 134 -17.27 -3.86 4.76
N TYR A 135 -16.30 -4.77 4.85
CA TYR A 135 -15.91 -5.62 3.72
C TYR A 135 -17.02 -6.56 3.26
N THR A 136 -17.87 -7.02 4.19
CA THR A 136 -18.97 -7.94 3.90
C THR A 136 -20.08 -7.23 3.14
N ASN A 137 -20.37 -5.98 3.48
CA ASN A 137 -21.35 -5.16 2.79
C ASN A 137 -20.86 -4.64 1.42
N GLY A 138 -19.55 -4.64 1.18
CA GLY A 138 -18.97 -4.33 -0.14
C GLY A 138 -19.09 -2.86 -0.55
N LYS A 139 -19.83 -2.05 0.21
CA LYS A 139 -19.91 -0.60 0.18
C LYS A 139 -18.84 -0.05 1.11
N GLY A 140 -18.05 0.92 0.66
CA GLY A 140 -17.07 1.57 1.52
C GLY A 140 -15.89 2.15 0.76
N ARG A 141 -15.61 3.43 1.00
CA ARG A 141 -14.46 4.15 0.43
C ARG A 141 -13.15 3.66 1.04
N SER A 142 -13.20 3.12 2.25
CA SER A 142 -12.09 2.49 2.97
C SER A 142 -11.30 1.46 2.14
N ARG A 143 -11.96 0.71 1.25
CA ARG A 143 -11.27 -0.25 0.34
C ARG A 143 -10.34 0.45 -0.64
N THR A 144 -10.80 1.55 -1.24
CA THR A 144 -10.00 2.37 -2.15
C THR A 144 -8.85 3.01 -1.40
N PHE A 145 -9.10 3.54 -0.19
CA PHE A 145 -8.02 4.08 0.65
C PHE A 145 -6.96 3.04 1.00
N GLN A 146 -7.37 1.82 1.36
CA GLN A 146 -6.43 0.74 1.64
C GLN A 146 -5.61 0.38 0.39
N ALA A 147 -6.23 0.37 -0.80
CA ALA A 147 -5.52 0.12 -2.05
C ALA A 147 -4.48 1.21 -2.34
N ILE A 148 -4.84 2.49 -2.17
CA ILE A 148 -3.95 3.62 -2.38
C ILE A 148 -2.81 3.63 -1.33
N PHE A 149 -3.11 3.33 -0.07
CA PHE A 149 -2.11 3.19 0.98
C PHE A 149 -1.09 2.09 0.62
N ALA A 150 -1.58 0.90 0.26
CA ALA A 150 -0.72 -0.23 -0.11
C ALA A 150 0.09 0.04 -1.38
N PHE A 151 -0.50 0.72 -2.37
CA PHE A 151 0.20 1.23 -3.55
C PHE A 151 1.35 2.16 -3.15
N SER A 152 1.06 3.17 -2.33
CA SER A 152 2.04 4.18 -1.90
C SER A 152 3.21 3.55 -1.16
N ARG A 153 2.93 2.59 -0.27
CA ARG A 153 3.93 1.82 0.47
C ARG A 153 4.78 0.92 -0.45
N SER A 154 4.20 0.32 -1.48
CA SER A 154 4.93 -0.54 -2.42
C SER A 154 5.81 0.30 -3.35
N MET A 155 5.32 1.47 -3.78
CA MET A 155 6.07 2.40 -4.63
C MET A 155 7.27 3.01 -3.91
N SER A 156 7.19 3.30 -2.61
CA SER A 156 8.36 3.79 -1.86
C SER A 156 9.48 2.74 -1.83
N VAL A 157 9.15 1.47 -1.61
CA VAL A 157 10.12 0.36 -1.65
C VAL A 157 10.69 0.18 -3.06
N PHE A 158 9.85 0.23 -4.09
CA PHE A 158 10.30 0.17 -5.48
C PHE A 158 11.29 1.30 -5.82
N LEU A 159 10.94 2.54 -5.50
CA LEU A 159 11.78 3.71 -5.79
C LEU A 159 13.08 3.70 -4.99
N PHE A 160 13.08 3.14 -3.78
CA PHE A 160 14.33 2.89 -3.05
C PHE A 160 15.19 1.81 -3.72
N GLY A 161 14.58 0.68 -4.09
CA GLY A 161 15.28 -0.49 -4.59
C GLY A 161 15.78 -0.36 -6.03
N LEU A 162 15.06 0.35 -6.90
CA LEU A 162 15.38 0.48 -8.32
C LEU A 162 16.79 1.08 -8.59
N PRO A 163 17.18 2.24 -8.03
CA PRO A 163 18.50 2.78 -8.25
C PRO A 163 19.61 1.88 -7.67
N ILE A 164 19.35 1.22 -6.53
CA ILE A 164 20.28 0.24 -5.95
C ILE A 164 20.48 -0.93 -6.92
N LEU A 165 19.40 -1.41 -7.54
CA LEU A 165 19.46 -2.47 -8.54
C LEU A 165 20.30 -2.06 -9.76
N TYR A 166 20.14 -0.82 -10.26
CA TYR A 166 20.97 -0.31 -11.35
C TYR A 166 22.45 -0.21 -10.97
N LEU A 167 22.75 0.22 -9.74
CA LEU A 167 24.13 0.22 -9.23
C LEU A 167 24.70 -1.19 -9.15
N ILE A 168 23.95 -2.16 -8.64
CA ILE A 168 24.37 -3.56 -8.58
C ILE A 168 24.65 -4.08 -9.99
N HIS A 169 23.74 -3.86 -10.93
CA HIS A 169 23.91 -4.25 -12.33
C HIS A 169 25.19 -3.65 -12.94
N TYR A 170 25.40 -2.34 -12.78
CA TYR A 170 26.60 -1.67 -13.28
C TYR A 170 27.89 -2.25 -12.69
N ASN A 171 27.92 -2.49 -11.38
CA ASN A 171 29.10 -3.05 -10.72
C ASN A 171 29.37 -4.50 -11.14
N LEU A 172 28.34 -5.35 -11.24
CA LEU A 172 28.50 -6.72 -11.73
C LEU A 172 29.00 -6.75 -13.19
N SER A 173 28.50 -5.83 -14.01
CA SER A 173 28.91 -5.62 -15.40
C SER A 173 30.37 -5.17 -15.50
N TYR A 174 30.74 -4.15 -14.71
CA TYR A 174 32.10 -3.61 -14.63
C TYR A 174 33.13 -4.65 -14.19
N LEU A 175 32.76 -5.52 -13.25
CA LEU A 175 33.59 -6.64 -12.79
C LEU A 175 33.66 -7.82 -13.78
N GLY A 176 32.92 -7.77 -14.90
CA GLY A 176 32.87 -8.84 -15.88
C GLY A 176 32.14 -10.10 -15.41
N LEU A 177 31.34 -10.00 -14.34
CA LEU A 177 30.58 -11.14 -13.80
C LEU A 177 29.32 -11.46 -14.63
N ILE A 178 28.85 -10.49 -15.41
CA ILE A 178 27.72 -10.64 -16.34
C ILE A 178 28.13 -10.19 -17.74
N ILE A 179 27.66 -10.91 -18.77
CA ILE A 179 27.93 -10.58 -20.17
C ILE A 179 27.23 -9.26 -20.48
N SER A 180 28.03 -8.21 -20.64
CA SER A 180 27.55 -6.84 -20.66
C SER A 180 27.39 -6.36 -22.09
N ARG A 181 26.23 -6.65 -22.69
CA ARG A 181 25.76 -5.81 -23.80
C ARG A 181 25.27 -4.48 -23.22
N PRO A 182 25.33 -3.38 -23.98
CA PRO A 182 24.89 -2.08 -23.48
C PRO A 182 23.41 -2.14 -23.07
N PRO A 183 23.07 -1.79 -21.83
CA PRO A 183 21.68 -1.79 -21.35
C PRO A 183 20.88 -0.65 -21.98
N LYS A 184 19.55 -0.81 -22.04
CA LYS A 184 18.64 0.14 -22.72
C LYS A 184 18.66 1.55 -22.16
N TYR A 185 18.99 1.74 -20.88
CA TYR A 185 19.12 3.11 -20.35
C TYR A 185 20.19 3.94 -21.06
N LEU A 186 21.22 3.31 -21.64
CA LEU A 186 22.24 4.01 -22.43
C LEU A 186 21.74 4.46 -23.81
N LEU A 187 20.54 4.06 -24.23
CA LEU A 187 19.89 4.63 -25.41
C LEU A 187 19.42 6.07 -25.17
N PHE A 188 19.19 6.43 -23.89
CA PHE A 188 18.68 7.75 -23.49
C PHE A 188 19.73 8.62 -22.80
N PHE A 189 20.81 8.00 -22.29
CA PHE A 189 21.88 8.68 -21.57
C PHE A 189 23.25 8.28 -22.14
N PRO A 190 24.19 9.24 -22.32
CA PRO A 190 25.52 8.96 -22.88
C PRO A 190 26.34 7.94 -22.09
N ASN A 191 26.16 7.89 -20.77
CA ASN A 191 26.89 7.01 -19.87
C ASN A 191 26.08 6.71 -18.61
N PHE A 192 26.55 5.75 -17.81
CA PHE A 192 25.87 5.34 -16.58
C PHE A 192 25.85 6.44 -15.51
N GLN A 193 26.87 7.29 -15.46
CA GLN A 193 26.96 8.38 -14.48
C GLN A 193 25.82 9.39 -14.68
N GLU A 194 25.64 9.89 -15.90
CA GLU A 194 24.53 10.81 -16.22
C GLU A 194 23.16 10.18 -15.95
N PHE A 195 23.00 8.88 -16.26
CA PHE A 195 21.78 8.15 -15.95
C PHE A 195 21.50 8.09 -14.44
N ILE A 196 22.48 7.69 -13.62
CA ILE A 196 22.26 7.54 -12.18
C ILE A 196 22.13 8.90 -11.48
N GLU A 197 22.83 9.93 -11.94
CA GLU A 197 22.67 11.31 -11.47
C GLU A 197 21.26 11.85 -11.70
N ALA A 198 20.57 11.41 -12.75
CA ALA A 198 19.16 11.73 -12.98
C ALA A 198 18.21 10.83 -12.17
N VAL A 199 18.42 9.51 -12.19
CA VAL A 199 17.50 8.54 -11.57
C VAL A 199 17.51 8.63 -10.04
N TRP A 200 18.67 8.83 -9.43
CA TRP A 200 18.83 8.85 -7.97
C TRP A 200 17.95 9.93 -7.32
N PRO A 201 18.11 11.24 -7.60
CA PRO A 201 17.32 12.28 -6.96
C PRO A 201 15.82 12.14 -7.25
N LEU A 202 15.44 11.75 -8.47
CA LEU A 202 14.04 11.52 -8.83
C LEU A 202 13.42 10.37 -8.00
N SER A 203 14.18 9.28 -7.83
CA SER A 203 13.73 8.13 -7.05
C SER A 203 13.59 8.48 -5.57
N TRP A 204 14.55 9.20 -4.99
CA TRP A 204 14.47 9.65 -3.60
C TRP A 204 13.35 10.65 -3.35
N MET A 205 13.17 11.62 -4.24
CA MET A 205 12.06 12.58 -4.15
C MET A 205 10.71 11.87 -4.26
N GLY A 206 10.55 10.97 -5.23
CA GLY A 206 9.35 10.16 -5.38
C GLY A 206 9.10 9.29 -4.15
N MET A 207 10.15 8.64 -3.61
CA MET A 207 10.06 7.84 -2.39
C MET A 207 9.55 8.67 -1.22
N ALA A 208 10.11 9.87 -1.01
CA ALA A 208 9.70 10.78 0.06
C ALA A 208 8.22 11.19 -0.07
N ILE A 209 7.78 11.51 -1.30
CA ILE A 209 6.36 11.81 -1.59
C ILE A 209 5.47 10.61 -1.22
N PHE A 210 5.84 9.40 -1.65
CA PHE A 210 5.04 8.20 -1.37
C PHE A 210 5.02 7.81 0.11
N ILE A 211 6.12 8.00 0.85
CA ILE A 211 6.15 7.83 2.31
C ILE A 211 5.23 8.84 2.99
N TYR A 212 5.33 10.12 2.61
CA TYR A 212 4.48 11.18 3.13
C TYR A 212 3.00 10.89 2.86
N SER A 213 2.66 10.53 1.62
CA SER A 213 1.30 10.14 1.25
C SER A 213 0.82 8.95 2.08
N SER A 214 1.65 7.90 2.23
CA SER A 214 1.30 6.73 3.05
C SER A 214 0.95 7.13 4.49
N HIS A 215 1.74 8.01 5.11
CA HIS A 215 1.47 8.50 6.46
C HIS A 215 0.16 9.30 6.55
N THR A 216 -0.05 10.24 5.63
CA THR A 216 -1.28 11.04 5.55
C THR A 216 -2.52 10.16 5.33
N TYR A 217 -2.41 9.11 4.51
CA TYR A 217 -3.51 8.17 4.30
C TYR A 217 -3.91 7.42 5.55
N LYS A 218 -2.95 6.98 6.38
CA LYS A 218 -3.28 6.29 7.64
C LYS A 218 -4.12 7.17 8.57
N LYS A 219 -3.83 8.48 8.63
CA LYS A 219 -4.60 9.46 9.41
C LYS A 219 -6.06 9.54 8.98
N HIS A 220 -6.30 9.71 7.67
CA HIS A 220 -7.66 9.81 7.16
C HIS A 220 -8.38 8.47 7.12
N PHE A 221 -7.66 7.35 7.06
CA PHE A 221 -8.25 6.03 7.02
C PHE A 221 -9.19 5.75 8.20
N SER A 222 -8.79 6.10 9.42
CA SER A 222 -9.64 5.92 10.61
C SER A 222 -10.95 6.71 10.52
N GLN A 223 -10.89 7.96 10.03
CA GLN A 223 -12.07 8.82 9.84
C GLN A 223 -13.05 8.18 8.86
N TYR A 224 -12.55 7.73 7.71
CA TYR A 224 -13.38 7.06 6.71
C TYR A 224 -13.91 5.71 7.20
N LEU A 225 -13.13 4.97 7.99
CA LEU A 225 -13.58 3.69 8.54
C LEU A 225 -14.79 3.86 9.46
N VAL A 226 -14.71 4.84 10.37
CA VAL A 226 -15.81 5.20 11.29
C VAL A 226 -17.03 5.68 10.50
N SER A 227 -16.83 6.59 9.54
CA SER A 227 -17.93 7.13 8.72
C SER A 227 -18.58 6.07 7.81
N ASP A 228 -17.79 5.20 7.18
CA ASP A 228 -18.29 4.10 6.34
C ASP A 228 -19.11 3.13 7.20
N PHE A 229 -18.65 2.78 8.41
CA PHE A 229 -19.38 1.89 9.31
C PHE A 229 -20.74 2.46 9.69
N VAL A 230 -20.80 3.71 10.15
CA VAL A 230 -22.06 4.39 10.51
C VAL A 230 -23.01 4.45 9.32
N SER A 231 -22.50 4.79 8.13
CA SER A 231 -23.32 4.89 6.92
C SER A 231 -23.96 3.56 6.54
N ILE A 232 -23.24 2.45 6.74
CA ILE A 232 -23.75 1.11 6.45
C ILE A 232 -24.82 0.69 7.45
N GLU A 233 -24.60 0.91 8.76
CA GLU A 233 -25.56 0.48 9.79
C GLU A 233 -26.83 1.35 9.84
N LEU A 234 -26.81 2.58 9.29
CA LEU A 234 -28.00 3.41 9.18
C LEU A 234 -28.85 3.10 7.93
N ASP A 235 -28.26 2.42 6.94
CA ASP A 235 -28.95 1.99 5.72
C ASP A 235 -29.67 0.63 5.89
N ASP A 236 -29.26 -0.18 6.88
CA ASP A 236 -29.79 -1.52 7.21
C ASP A 236 -31.01 -1.45 8.16
#